data_AF-A0A2V2ZLA1-F1
#
_entry.id   AF-A0A2V2ZLA1-F1
#
_cell.length_a   1.000
_cell.length_b   1.000
_cell.length_c   1.000
_cell.angle_alpha   90.00
_cell.angle_beta   90.00
_cell.angle_gamma   90.00
#
_symmetry.space_group_name_H-M   'P 1'
#
loop_
_entity.id
_entity.type
_entity.pdbx_description
1 polymer ?
#
loop_
_entity_poly.entity_id
_entity_poly.type
_entity_poly.pdbx_seq_one_letter_code
_entity_poly.pdbx_strand_id
1 'polypeptide(L)' 'MANSYRRRGLGIQLMDHILSYAKEHFALIVLHTDTEQADCFYRAYGFKKTCLFPGSTHVLFIK' A
#
# COMPACT_ATOMS: atom_id res chain seq x y z
N MET A 1 -17.57 9.60 8.23
CA MET A 1 -16.53 10.64 8.39
C MET A 1 -15.25 10.39 7.57
N ALA A 2 -14.77 9.16 7.37
CA ALA A 2 -13.56 8.93 6.53
C ALA A 2 -13.81 9.11 5.00
N ASN A 3 -14.99 8.76 4.50
CA ASN A 3 -15.29 8.84 3.06
C ASN A 3 -15.25 10.27 2.48
N SER A 4 -15.56 11.29 3.28
CA SER A 4 -15.53 12.69 2.86
C SER A 4 -14.11 13.23 2.59
N TYR A 5 -13.07 12.50 3.01
CA TYR A 5 -11.67 12.85 2.79
C TYR A 5 -10.98 12.02 1.70
N ARG A 6 -11.71 11.12 1.03
CA ARG A 6 -11.18 10.40 -0.15
C ARG A 6 -10.86 11.39 -1.28
N ARG A 7 -9.84 11.04 -2.08
CA ARG A 7 -9.41 11.81 -3.27
C ARG A 7 -8.94 13.25 -2.96
N ARG A 8 -8.59 13.53 -1.70
CA ARG A 8 -7.97 14.80 -1.27
C ARG A 8 -6.45 14.69 -1.03
N GLY A 9 -5.82 13.62 -1.50
CA GLY A 9 -4.37 13.42 -1.37
C GLY A 9 -3.88 12.89 -0.01
N LEU A 10 -4.72 12.81 1.03
CA LEU A 10 -4.28 12.32 2.35
C LEU A 10 -3.75 10.88 2.33
N GLY A 11 -4.38 10.00 1.55
CA GLY A 11 -3.90 8.63 1.40
C GLY A 11 -2.52 8.57 0.74
N ILE A 12 -2.24 9.49 -0.18
CA ILE A 12 -0.94 9.61 -0.85
C ILE A 12 0.11 10.06 0.16
N GLN A 13 -0.16 11.17 0.88
CA GLN A 13 0.76 11.69 1.90
C GLN A 13 1.11 10.67 2.99
N LEU A 14 0.10 9.95 3.47
CA LEU A 14 0.31 8.89 4.45
C LEU A 14 1.18 7.76 3.89
N MET A 15 0.90 7.32 2.66
CA MET A 15 1.67 6.25 2.04
C MET A 15 3.12 6.67 1.79
N ASP A 16 3.35 7.89 1.31
CA ASP A 16 4.69 8.42 1.08
C ASP A 16 5.52 8.42 2.38
N HIS A 17 4.89 8.83 3.50
CA HIS A 17 5.53 8.79 4.82
C HIS A 17 5.87 7.37 5.27
N ILE A 18 4.91 6.43 5.15
CA ILE A 18 5.12 5.02 5.50
C ILE A 18 6.26 4.42 4.67
N LEU A 19 6.27 4.66 3.35
CA LEU A 19 7.30 4.14 2.46
C LEU A 19 8.68 4.76 2.75
N SER A 20 8.74 6.05 3.06
CA SER A 20 9.98 6.72 3.45
C SER A 20 10.59 6.05 4.68
N TYR A 21 9.79 5.84 5.73
CA TYR A 21 10.26 5.18 6.95
C TYR A 21 10.61 3.71 6.68
N ALA A 22 9.77 2.99 5.93
CA ALA A 22 9.94 1.56 5.76
C ALA A 22 11.21 1.18 4.97
N LYS A 23 11.63 2.02 4.02
CA LYS A 23 12.85 1.81 3.22
C LYS A 23 14.13 1.71 4.07
N GLU A 24 14.14 2.35 5.25
CA GLU A 24 15.31 2.34 6.14
C GLU A 24 15.34 1.09 7.05
N HIS A 25 14.22 0.39 7.20
CA HIS A 25 14.04 -0.62 8.25
C HIS A 25 13.59 -2.00 7.76
N PHE A 26 13.00 -2.10 6.56
CA PHE A 26 12.38 -3.32 6.06
C PHE A 26 12.76 -3.60 4.62
N ALA A 27 12.85 -4.88 4.26
CA ALA A 27 13.14 -5.31 2.88
C ALA A 27 11.90 -5.39 1.99
N LEU A 28 10.71 -5.51 2.58
CA LEU A 28 9.44 -5.59 1.88
C LEU A 28 8.26 -5.19 2.76
N ILE A 29 7.15 -4.83 2.14
CA ILE A 29 5.86 -4.56 2.77
C ILE A 29 4.84 -5.50 2.15
N VAL A 30 3.96 -6.06 2.98
CA VAL A 30 2.77 -6.81 2.55
C VAL A 30 1.51 -6.15 3.06
N LEU A 31 0.42 -6.27 2.32
CA LEU A 31 -0.88 -5.77 2.73
C LEU A 31 -2.02 -6.65 2.22
N HIS A 32 -3.17 -6.51 2.85
CA HIS A 32 -4.43 -7.09 2.42
C HIS A 32 -5.35 -5.99 1.88
N THR A 33 -6.00 -6.26 0.77
CA THR A 33 -7.13 -5.48 0.29
C THR A 33 -8.05 -6.33 -0.57
N ASP A 34 -9.33 -6.02 -0.50
CA ASP A 34 -10.47 -6.71 -1.09
C ASP A 34 -11.32 -5.82 -2.01
N THR A 35 -10.91 -4.56 -2.22
CA THR A 35 -11.63 -3.62 -3.10
C THR A 35 -10.80 -3.22 -4.31
N GLU A 36 -11.44 -3.10 -5.48
CA GLU A 36 -10.77 -2.68 -6.72
C GLU A 36 -10.14 -1.28 -6.60
N GLN A 37 -10.81 -0.36 -5.88
CA GLN A 37 -10.29 0.99 -5.69
C GLN A 37 -8.96 0.98 -4.92
N ALA A 38 -8.84 0.16 -3.89
CA ALA A 38 -7.62 0.03 -3.11
C ALA A 38 -6.54 -0.77 -3.86
N ASP A 39 -6.92 -1.80 -4.61
CA ASP A 39 -6.02 -2.51 -5.55
C ASP A 39 -5.35 -1.51 -6.52
N CYS A 40 -6.16 -0.69 -7.21
CA CYS A 40 -5.65 0.36 -8.10
C CYS A 40 -4.71 1.34 -7.37
N PHE A 41 -5.07 1.76 -6.16
CA PHE A 41 -4.26 2.69 -5.37
C PHE A 41 -2.90 2.09 -5.00
N TYR A 42 -2.85 0.90 -4.43
CA TYR A 42 -1.58 0.28 -4.03
C TYR A 42 -0.73 -0.13 -5.24
N ARG A 43 -1.34 -0.56 -6.34
CA ARG A 43 -0.60 -0.83 -7.58
C ARG A 43 0.04 0.41 -8.17
N ALA A 44 -0.56 1.59 -8.03
CA ALA A 44 0.07 2.86 -8.42
C ALA A 44 1.34 3.16 -7.61
N TYR A 45 1.44 2.63 -6.39
CA TYR A 45 2.63 2.68 -5.53
C TYR A 45 3.66 1.58 -5.80
N GLY A 46 3.45 0.75 -6.82
CA GLY A 46 4.36 -0.33 -7.19
C GLY A 46 4.12 -1.66 -6.48
N PHE A 47 3.09 -1.76 -5.64
CA PHE A 47 2.69 -3.05 -5.08
C PHE A 47 2.24 -4.01 -6.19
N LYS A 48 2.58 -5.29 -6.05
CA LYS A 48 2.19 -6.37 -6.95
C LYS A 48 1.29 -7.35 -6.22
N LYS A 49 0.27 -7.89 -6.90
CA LYS A 49 -0.55 -8.97 -6.34
C LYS A 49 0.32 -10.19 -6.04
N THR A 50 0.06 -10.83 -4.92
CA THR A 50 0.80 -12.01 -4.46
C THR A 50 -0.11 -12.94 -3.68
N CYS A 51 0.23 -14.22 -3.69
CA CYS A 51 -0.31 -15.25 -2.80
C CYS A 51 0.78 -15.86 -1.90
N LEU A 52 2.01 -15.30 -1.92
CA LEU A 52 3.16 -15.86 -1.21
C LEU A 52 3.07 -15.71 0.31
N PHE A 53 2.34 -14.70 0.80
CA PHE A 53 2.20 -14.41 2.22
C PHE A 53 0.76 -14.64 2.66
N PRO A 54 0.51 -15.58 3.61
CA PRO A 54 -0.83 -15.86 4.09
C PRO A 54 -1.56 -14.60 4.57
N GLY A 55 -2.82 -14.45 4.16
CA GLY A 55 -3.65 -13.30 4.52
C GLY A 55 -3.31 -12.00 3.78
N SER A 56 -2.27 -11.98 2.95
CA SER A 56 -1.91 -10.81 2.14
C SER A 56 -2.38 -10.96 0.71
N THR A 57 -2.71 -9.84 0.06
CA THR A 57 -3.04 -9.81 -1.37
C THR A 57 -1.98 -9.13 -2.20
N HIS A 58 -1.12 -8.30 -1.58
CA HIS A 58 -0.11 -7.52 -2.28
C HIS A 58 1.24 -7.51 -1.54
N VAL A 59 2.31 -7.32 -2.31
CA VAL A 59 3.67 -7.13 -1.81
C VAL A 59 4.37 -5.99 -2.56
N LEU A 60 5.19 -5.23 -1.85
CA LEU A 60 6.16 -4.29 -2.38
C LEU A 60 7.54 -4.65 -1.83
N PHE A 61 8.49 -4.93 -2.71
CA PHE A 61 9.88 -5.07 -2.32
C PHE A 61 10.51 -3.68 -2.32
N ILE A 62 11.07 -3.29 -1.17
CA ILE A 62 11.74 -2.01 -0.97
C ILE A 62 13.18 -2.35 -0.60
N LYS A 63 14.00 -2.48 -1.64
CA LYS A 63 15.44 -2.68 -1.59
C LYS A 63 16.07 -1.99 -2.79
#